data_AF-A0A3M1K964-F1
#
_entry.id   AF-A0A3M1K964-F1
#
_cell.length_a   1.000
_cell.length_b   1.000
_cell.length_c   1.000
_cell.angle_alpha   90.00
_cell.angle_beta   90.00
_cell.angle_gamma   90.00
#
_symmetry.space_group_name_H-M   'P 1'
#
loop_
_entity.id
_entity.type
_entity.pdbx_description
1 polymer ?
#
loop_
_entity_poly.entity_id
_entity_poly.type
_entity_poly.pdbx_seq_one_letter_code
_entity_poly.pdbx_strand_id
1 'polypeptide(L)'
;MQTRTVPGRPSLSPALAARKGEGNRKMLMLVSPAKRLKDTPPQTAIETTVPHYLEEARELAEAGAALPVARLKALMKLSDSLAERAHARFVHFSADEIRRGGGIPALFAFDGDVYRGIDARTLERDGLEHLVRHLGILSGLYGLLFPFDRILAYRLEMGSRLTGPWGGDLYDFWRPRLASEIARRMAAIETRTLVNLASIEYWRAVDVAALAELVPGLRIVTPEFREWRGERAKIISFFAKRARGLMVRFVAENAIDTPDGLRDFSYEGYRYDSVMSEGDRWVFTRPDSRRLDGISPLCDTVMAKHPAG
;
A
#
# COMPACT_ATOMS: atom_id res chain seq x y z
N MET A 1 43.03 -20.85 7.18
CA MET A 1 41.58 -20.98 7.41
C MET A 1 40.94 -19.67 6.98
N GLN A 2 40.43 -19.64 5.75
CA GLN A 2 40.09 -18.40 5.03
C GLN A 2 38.77 -17.81 5.53
N THR A 3 38.80 -16.53 5.88
CA THR A 3 37.65 -15.69 6.25
C THR A 3 36.78 -15.43 5.01
N ARG A 4 35.52 -15.90 5.05
CA ARG A 4 34.53 -15.58 4.02
C ARG A 4 33.96 -14.19 4.27
N THR A 5 34.31 -13.26 3.38
CA THR A 5 33.71 -11.94 3.23
C THR A 5 32.28 -12.07 2.67
N VAL A 6 31.32 -11.40 3.32
CA VAL A 6 29.95 -11.23 2.82
C VAL A 6 29.99 -10.21 1.67
N PRO A 7 29.36 -10.46 0.50
CA PRO A 7 29.34 -9.48 -0.59
C PRO A 7 28.45 -8.30 -0.22
N GLY A 8 29.00 -7.08 -0.29
CA GLY A 8 28.27 -5.83 -0.15
C GLY A 8 27.29 -5.59 -1.30
N ARG A 9 26.16 -4.94 -0.98
CA ARG A 9 25.12 -4.55 -1.96
C ARG A 9 25.69 -3.65 -3.07
N PRO A 10 25.13 -3.72 -4.29
CA PRO A 10 25.46 -2.76 -5.34
C PRO A 10 24.93 -1.37 -4.94
N SER A 11 25.80 -0.36 -5.03
CA SER A 11 25.43 1.05 -4.96
C SER A 11 24.57 1.40 -6.17
N LEU A 12 23.51 2.18 -5.95
CA LEU A 12 22.70 2.80 -7.00
C LEU A 12 23.62 3.51 -8.01
N SER A 13 23.34 3.32 -9.30
CA SER A 13 24.08 3.92 -10.43
C SER A 13 24.33 5.43 -10.23
N PRO A 14 25.53 5.96 -10.58
CA PRO A 14 25.86 7.39 -10.43
C PRO A 14 25.04 8.36 -11.30
N ALA A 15 24.17 7.88 -12.18
CA ALA A 15 23.44 8.72 -13.13
C ALA A 15 22.23 9.49 -12.55
N LEU A 16 21.96 9.41 -11.24
CA LEU A 16 20.89 10.18 -10.57
C LEU A 16 21.38 10.94 -9.33
N ALA A 17 22.64 11.35 -9.30
CA ALA A 17 23.15 12.23 -8.27
C ALA A 17 22.88 13.72 -8.59
N ALA A 18 22.03 14.32 -7.76
CA ALA A 18 21.98 15.74 -7.41
C ALA A 18 21.41 16.76 -8.43
N ARG A 19 20.09 16.97 -8.35
CA ARG A 19 19.52 18.32 -8.39
C ARG A 19 19.29 18.81 -6.95
N LYS A 20 20.31 19.46 -6.37
CA LYS A 20 20.21 20.06 -5.03
C LYS A 20 19.08 21.12 -5.05
N GLY A 21 17.99 20.84 -4.33
CA GLY A 21 16.80 21.69 -4.21
C GLY A 21 15.46 20.95 -4.29
N GLU A 22 15.45 19.72 -4.81
CA GLU A 22 14.22 18.93 -5.06
C GLU A 22 13.81 17.99 -3.90
N GLY A 23 14.69 17.71 -2.94
CA GLY A 23 14.41 16.72 -1.88
C GLY A 23 13.10 16.97 -1.12
N ASN A 24 12.82 18.24 -0.78
CA ASN A 24 11.62 18.60 -0.02
C ASN A 24 10.30 18.52 -0.83
N ARG A 25 10.33 18.09 -2.11
CA ARG A 25 9.14 17.99 -2.97
C ARG A 25 8.65 16.56 -3.18
N LYS A 26 9.49 15.55 -2.93
CA LYS A 26 9.14 14.14 -3.14
C LYS A 26 8.08 13.67 -2.13
N MET A 27 7.47 12.52 -2.34
CA MET A 27 6.54 11.90 -1.38
C MET A 27 6.73 10.38 -1.25
N LEU A 28 6.42 9.83 -0.09
CA LEU A 28 6.25 8.38 0.12
C LEU A 28 4.76 8.08 0.32
N MET A 29 4.19 7.14 -0.44
CA MET A 29 2.82 6.66 -0.26
C MET A 29 2.81 5.37 0.55
N LEU A 30 1.88 5.23 1.49
CA LEU A 30 1.64 3.98 2.21
C LEU A 30 0.25 3.44 1.90
N VAL A 31 0.16 2.16 1.51
CA VAL A 31 -1.11 1.44 1.31
C VAL A 31 -1.24 0.26 2.27
N SER A 32 -2.47 -0.23 2.43
CA SER A 32 -2.74 -1.49 3.13
C SER A 32 -2.41 -2.71 2.27
N PRO A 33 -2.15 -3.88 2.88
CA PRO A 33 -2.05 -5.14 2.16
C PRO A 33 -3.45 -5.64 1.76
N ALA A 34 -3.51 -6.76 1.04
CA ALA A 34 -4.75 -7.46 0.76
C ALA A 34 -4.85 -8.79 1.53
N LYS A 35 -6.10 -9.20 1.76
CA LYS A 35 -6.47 -10.45 2.44
C LYS A 35 -6.22 -11.70 1.59
N ARG A 36 -6.30 -11.56 0.26
CA ARG A 36 -5.99 -12.62 -0.71
C ARG A 36 -4.63 -12.34 -1.33
N LEU A 37 -3.94 -13.41 -1.67
CA LEU A 37 -2.66 -13.40 -2.34
C LEU A 37 -2.78 -14.28 -3.59
N LYS A 38 -2.16 -13.85 -4.69
CA LYS A 38 -1.98 -14.63 -5.91
C LYS A 38 -0.75 -15.50 -5.75
N ASP A 39 -0.84 -16.72 -6.24
CA ASP A 39 0.27 -17.67 -6.23
C ASP A 39 1.02 -17.69 -7.58
N THR A 40 0.58 -16.87 -8.55
CA THR A 40 1.19 -16.79 -9.88
C THR A 40 2.29 -15.74 -9.91
N PRO A 41 3.55 -16.10 -10.18
CA PRO A 41 4.63 -15.14 -10.29
C PRO A 41 4.37 -14.15 -11.44
N PRO A 42 4.78 -12.88 -11.30
CA PRO A 42 4.74 -11.92 -12.39
C PRO A 42 5.89 -12.15 -13.37
N GLN A 43 5.71 -11.73 -14.61
CA GLN A 43 6.84 -11.35 -15.45
C GLN A 43 7.15 -9.89 -15.12
N THR A 44 8.36 -9.61 -14.64
CA THR A 44 8.80 -8.24 -14.36
C THR A 44 10.30 -8.13 -14.57
N ALA A 45 10.73 -7.02 -15.15
CA ALA A 45 12.14 -6.69 -15.35
C ALA A 45 12.75 -5.94 -14.14
N ILE A 46 11.97 -5.72 -13.08
CA ILE A 46 12.43 -5.02 -11.88
C ILE A 46 13.07 -6.02 -10.93
N GLU A 47 14.24 -5.65 -10.39
CA GLU A 47 14.94 -6.45 -9.41
C GLU A 47 14.13 -6.59 -8.12
N THR A 48 14.03 -7.82 -7.64
CA THR A 48 13.32 -8.14 -6.40
C THR A 48 14.23 -8.01 -5.19
N THR A 49 13.63 -7.70 -4.04
CA THR A 49 14.32 -7.45 -2.78
C THR A 49 13.83 -8.39 -1.67
N VAL A 50 14.53 -8.36 -0.54
CA VAL A 50 14.19 -9.12 0.67
C VAL A 50 13.60 -8.15 1.69
N PRO A 51 12.46 -8.48 2.34
CA PRO A 51 11.86 -7.64 3.37
C PRO A 51 12.85 -7.22 4.45
N HIS A 52 12.79 -5.96 4.88
CA HIS A 52 13.68 -5.45 5.94
C HIS A 52 13.50 -6.21 7.25
N TYR A 53 12.25 -6.45 7.64
CA TYR A 53 11.87 -7.14 8.88
C TYR A 53 11.59 -8.63 8.68
N LEU A 54 12.49 -9.32 7.96
CA LEU A 54 12.31 -10.74 7.66
C LEU A 54 12.43 -11.63 8.91
N GLU A 55 13.28 -11.25 9.88
CA GLU A 55 13.43 -12.01 11.12
C GLU A 55 12.23 -11.82 12.05
N GLU A 56 11.69 -10.61 12.13
CA GLU A 56 10.45 -10.35 12.84
C GLU A 56 9.26 -11.08 12.20
N ALA A 57 9.23 -11.15 10.85
CA ALA A 57 8.24 -11.95 10.15
C ALA A 57 8.35 -13.44 10.51
N ARG A 58 9.58 -13.97 10.65
CA ARG A 58 9.82 -15.33 11.14
C ARG A 58 9.30 -15.52 12.57
N GLU A 59 9.61 -14.59 13.47
CA GLU A 59 9.15 -14.64 14.86
C GLU A 59 7.61 -14.67 14.96
N LEU A 60 6.92 -13.81 14.20
CA LEU A 60 5.46 -13.79 14.14
C LEU A 60 4.89 -15.07 13.51
N ALA A 61 5.56 -15.62 12.49
CA ALA A 61 5.15 -16.88 11.88
C ALA A 61 5.30 -18.06 12.84
N GLU A 62 6.39 -18.13 13.60
CA GLU A 62 6.61 -19.14 14.64
C GLU A 62 5.54 -19.05 15.74
N ALA A 63 5.22 -17.84 16.19
CA ALA A 63 4.12 -17.62 17.15
C ALA A 63 2.77 -18.08 16.58
N GLY A 64 2.50 -17.81 15.31
CA GLY A 64 1.28 -18.27 14.62
C GLY A 64 1.22 -19.79 14.46
N ALA A 65 2.35 -20.43 14.16
CA ALA A 65 2.48 -21.88 13.99
C ALA A 65 2.34 -22.66 15.30
N ALA A 66 2.65 -22.02 16.44
CA ALA A 66 2.51 -22.63 17.76
C ALA A 66 1.04 -22.65 18.26
N LEU A 67 0.13 -21.89 17.63
CA LEU A 67 -1.27 -21.84 18.05
C LEU A 67 -2.08 -23.02 17.49
N PRO A 68 -2.96 -23.64 18.28
CA PRO A 68 -3.95 -24.57 17.75
C PRO A 68 -4.80 -23.92 16.65
N VAL A 69 -5.11 -24.66 15.58
CA VAL A 69 -5.94 -24.17 14.46
C VAL A 69 -7.26 -23.55 14.93
N ALA A 70 -7.91 -24.15 15.94
CA ALA A 70 -9.15 -23.62 16.53
C ALA A 70 -8.95 -22.23 17.17
N ARG A 71 -7.80 -22.00 17.81
CA ARG A 71 -7.46 -20.69 18.38
C ARG A 71 -7.18 -19.68 17.27
N LEU A 72 -6.44 -20.07 16.23
CA LEU A 72 -6.17 -19.22 15.08
C LEU A 72 -7.47 -18.81 14.36
N LYS A 73 -8.38 -19.78 14.16
CA LYS A 73 -9.73 -19.55 13.61
C LYS A 73 -10.47 -18.47 14.37
N ALA A 74 -10.55 -18.59 15.70
CA ALA A 74 -11.27 -17.63 16.55
C ALA A 74 -10.61 -16.25 16.55
N LEU A 75 -9.28 -16.22 16.67
CA LEU A 75 -8.47 -15.00 16.73
C LEU A 75 -8.61 -14.17 15.45
N MET A 76 -8.61 -14.85 14.30
CA MET A 76 -8.64 -14.23 12.97
C MET A 76 -10.03 -14.19 12.32
N LYS A 77 -11.05 -14.70 13.01
CA LYS A 77 -12.45 -14.82 12.53
C LYS A 77 -12.55 -15.51 11.17
N LEU A 78 -11.91 -16.66 11.03
CA LEU A 78 -11.82 -17.42 9.78
C LEU A 78 -12.86 -18.55 9.73
N SER A 79 -13.16 -19.05 8.53
CA SER A 79 -13.78 -20.37 8.36
C SER A 79 -12.77 -21.48 8.68
N ASP A 80 -13.23 -22.71 8.90
CA ASP A 80 -12.35 -23.85 9.18
C ASP A 80 -11.28 -24.05 8.10
N SER A 81 -11.72 -24.13 6.84
CA SER A 81 -10.79 -24.31 5.71
C SER A 81 -9.78 -23.17 5.57
N LEU A 82 -10.15 -21.94 5.94
CA LEU A 82 -9.24 -20.79 5.88
C LEU A 82 -8.28 -20.77 7.08
N ALA A 83 -8.72 -21.23 8.25
CA ALA A 83 -7.86 -21.37 9.42
C ALA A 83 -6.79 -22.44 9.22
N GLU A 84 -7.14 -23.60 8.67
CA GLU A 84 -6.19 -24.66 8.31
C GLU A 84 -5.14 -24.15 7.31
N ARG A 85 -5.59 -23.48 6.24
CA ARG A 85 -4.67 -22.87 5.26
C ARG A 85 -3.78 -21.80 5.87
N ALA A 86 -4.31 -20.96 6.76
CA ALA A 86 -3.52 -19.92 7.43
C ALA A 86 -2.47 -20.55 8.36
N HIS A 87 -2.85 -21.57 9.12
CA HIS A 87 -1.94 -22.30 10.01
C HIS A 87 -0.83 -23.00 9.21
N ALA A 88 -1.18 -23.72 8.14
CA ALA A 88 -0.19 -24.36 7.28
C ALA A 88 0.82 -23.36 6.71
N ARG A 89 0.38 -22.14 6.34
CA ARG A 89 1.26 -21.07 5.87
C ARG A 89 2.23 -20.58 6.95
N PHE A 90 1.83 -20.55 8.22
CA PHE A 90 2.75 -20.25 9.32
C PHE A 90 3.77 -21.36 9.53
N VAL A 91 3.31 -22.63 9.54
CA VAL A 91 4.18 -23.81 9.70
C VAL A 91 5.22 -23.90 8.57
N HIS A 92 4.83 -23.57 7.34
CA HIS A 92 5.71 -23.64 6.16
C HIS A 92 6.44 -22.32 5.85
N PHE A 93 6.33 -21.30 6.70
CA PHE A 93 7.05 -20.05 6.49
C PHE A 93 8.57 -20.29 6.52
N SER A 94 9.29 -19.80 5.52
CA SER A 94 10.76 -19.92 5.45
C SER A 94 11.41 -18.60 5.05
N ALA A 95 12.13 -17.99 5.98
CA ALA A 95 12.96 -16.82 5.70
C ALA A 95 14.08 -17.16 4.69
N ASP A 96 14.63 -18.37 4.75
CA ASP A 96 15.70 -18.79 3.84
C ASP A 96 15.20 -19.03 2.41
N GLU A 97 13.95 -19.46 2.23
CA GLU A 97 13.33 -19.50 0.91
C GLU A 97 13.29 -18.11 0.28
N ILE A 98 12.85 -17.10 1.03
CA ILE A 98 12.81 -15.71 0.56
C ILE A 98 14.23 -15.22 0.21
N ARG A 99 15.24 -15.51 1.06
CA ARG A 99 16.64 -15.14 0.79
C ARG A 99 17.20 -15.75 -0.48
N ARG A 100 16.78 -16.97 -0.83
CA ARG A 100 17.16 -17.65 -2.08
C ARG A 100 16.38 -17.17 -3.29
N GLY A 101 15.53 -16.15 -3.15
CA GLY A 101 14.72 -15.60 -4.23
C GLY A 101 13.35 -16.26 -4.39
N GLY A 102 12.92 -17.08 -3.43
CA GLY A 102 11.55 -17.62 -3.39
C GLY A 102 10.52 -16.57 -2.99
N GLY A 103 9.24 -16.88 -3.21
CA GLY A 103 8.13 -15.94 -3.01
C GLY A 103 7.88 -14.98 -4.19
N ILE A 104 6.80 -14.21 -4.06
CA ILE A 104 6.29 -13.31 -5.10
C ILE A 104 6.48 -11.86 -4.64
N PRO A 105 6.91 -10.92 -5.51
CA PRO A 105 7.04 -9.53 -5.10
C PRO A 105 5.70 -8.96 -4.62
N ALA A 106 5.72 -8.25 -3.50
CA ALA A 106 4.53 -7.83 -2.75
C ALA A 106 3.46 -7.13 -3.61
N LEU A 107 3.89 -6.24 -4.51
CA LEU A 107 3.02 -5.50 -5.44
C LEU A 107 2.20 -6.42 -6.35
N PHE A 108 2.73 -7.58 -6.72
CA PHE A 108 2.07 -8.57 -7.59
C PHE A 108 1.42 -9.72 -6.83
N ALA A 109 1.81 -9.93 -5.58
CA ALA A 109 1.28 -10.97 -4.71
C ALA A 109 -0.11 -10.59 -4.19
N PHE A 110 -0.30 -9.39 -3.66
CA PHE A 110 -1.58 -9.00 -3.06
C PHE A 110 -2.72 -8.89 -4.09
N ASP A 111 -3.88 -9.48 -3.78
CA ASP A 111 -5.12 -9.39 -4.56
C ASP A 111 -6.28 -8.83 -3.73
N GLY A 112 -6.68 -7.61 -4.05
CA GLY A 112 -7.80 -6.92 -3.44
C GLY A 112 -8.07 -5.61 -4.17
N ASP A 113 -9.09 -4.88 -3.74
CA ASP A 113 -9.59 -3.71 -4.50
C ASP A 113 -8.52 -2.63 -4.70
N VAL A 114 -7.63 -2.42 -3.71
CA VAL A 114 -6.46 -1.55 -3.86
C VAL A 114 -5.57 -2.04 -5.00
N TYR A 115 -5.15 -3.31 -4.99
CA TYR A 115 -4.24 -3.87 -5.99
C TYR A 115 -4.87 -4.02 -7.38
N ARG A 116 -6.20 -4.15 -7.46
CA ARG A 116 -6.97 -4.05 -8.70
C ARG A 116 -7.09 -2.61 -9.23
N GLY A 117 -6.98 -1.61 -8.35
CA GLY A 117 -6.86 -0.21 -8.74
C GLY A 117 -5.46 0.14 -9.21
N ILE A 118 -4.42 -0.42 -8.56
CA ILE A 118 -3.03 -0.28 -9.02
C ILE A 118 -2.85 -0.95 -10.38
N ASP A 119 -3.33 -2.20 -10.48
CA ASP A 119 -3.19 -3.09 -11.63
C ASP A 119 -1.74 -3.13 -12.16
N ALA A 120 -0.81 -3.47 -11.27
CA ALA A 120 0.62 -3.34 -11.53
C ALA A 120 1.14 -4.18 -12.71
N ARG A 121 0.39 -5.20 -13.15
CA ARG A 121 0.80 -6.04 -14.29
C ARG A 121 0.63 -5.33 -15.64
N THR A 122 -0.13 -4.23 -15.68
CA THR A 122 -0.33 -3.42 -16.88
C THR A 122 0.48 -2.13 -16.86
N LEU A 123 1.28 -1.90 -15.80
CA LEU A 123 2.19 -0.76 -15.74
C LEU A 123 3.44 -1.02 -16.57
N GLU A 124 3.89 0.02 -17.28
CA GLU A 124 5.18 0.02 -17.94
C GLU A 124 6.34 0.03 -16.95
N ARG A 125 7.54 -0.28 -17.45
CA ARG A 125 8.77 -0.38 -16.65
C ARG A 125 9.03 0.88 -15.83
N ASP A 126 8.90 2.06 -16.45
CA ASP A 126 9.18 3.34 -15.80
C ASP A 126 8.21 3.62 -14.65
N GLY A 127 6.92 3.29 -14.83
CA GLY A 127 5.93 3.38 -13.76
C GLY A 127 6.23 2.43 -12.60
N LEU A 128 6.69 1.20 -12.89
CA LEU A 128 7.12 0.26 -11.87
C LEU A 128 8.38 0.74 -11.12
N GLU A 129 9.38 1.29 -11.83
CA GLU A 129 10.57 1.89 -11.23
C GLU A 129 10.24 3.11 -10.37
N HIS A 130 9.23 3.88 -10.76
CA HIS A 130 8.71 4.98 -9.95
C HIS A 130 8.18 4.45 -8.60
N LEU A 131 7.37 3.39 -8.64
CA LEU A 131 6.82 2.81 -7.41
C LEU A 131 7.87 2.26 -6.46
N VAL A 132 9.02 1.77 -6.93
CA VAL A 132 10.14 1.32 -6.07
C VAL A 132 10.51 2.39 -5.03
N ARG A 133 10.56 3.65 -5.45
CA ARG A 133 10.92 4.80 -4.60
C ARG A 133 9.73 5.30 -3.78
N HIS A 134 8.53 5.32 -4.37
CA HIS A 134 7.40 6.10 -3.84
C HIS A 134 6.32 5.28 -3.13
N LEU A 135 6.38 3.95 -3.10
CA LEU A 135 5.30 3.11 -2.53
C LEU A 135 5.77 2.16 -1.43
N GLY A 136 5.17 2.25 -0.25
CA GLY A 136 5.24 1.26 0.82
C GLY A 136 3.92 0.56 1.07
N ILE A 137 4.02 -0.70 1.49
CA ILE A 137 2.87 -1.55 1.78
C ILE A 137 2.98 -1.98 3.24
N LEU A 138 2.07 -1.50 4.09
CA LEU A 138 1.99 -1.98 5.46
C LEU A 138 1.58 -3.46 5.47
N SER A 139 2.02 -4.21 6.47
CA SER A 139 1.81 -5.65 6.58
C SER A 139 1.76 -6.08 8.03
N GLY A 140 0.78 -6.93 8.38
CA GLY A 140 0.72 -7.51 9.73
C GLY A 140 1.84 -8.52 10.01
N LEU A 141 2.38 -9.17 8.97
CA LEU A 141 3.47 -10.15 9.12
C LEU A 141 4.84 -9.56 8.84
N TYR A 142 4.97 -8.68 7.84
CA TYR A 142 6.26 -8.18 7.39
C TYR A 142 6.52 -6.70 7.80
N GLY A 143 5.63 -6.09 8.57
CA GLY A 143 5.74 -4.70 9.00
C GLY A 143 5.54 -3.72 7.84
N LEU A 144 6.64 -3.29 7.21
CA LEU A 144 6.63 -2.45 6.01
C LEU A 144 7.34 -3.17 4.88
N LEU A 145 6.61 -3.40 3.78
CA LEU A 145 7.11 -3.99 2.55
C LEU A 145 7.38 -2.91 1.50
N PHE A 146 8.42 -3.14 0.72
CA PHE A 146 8.67 -2.45 -0.52
C PHE A 146 7.94 -3.19 -1.65
N PRO A 147 7.62 -2.55 -2.78
CA PRO A 147 6.75 -3.16 -3.78
C PRO A 147 7.33 -4.44 -4.38
N PHE A 148 8.66 -4.56 -4.40
CA PHE A 148 9.38 -5.69 -4.96
C PHE A 148 10.02 -6.60 -3.91
N ASP A 149 9.69 -6.41 -2.63
CA ASP A 149 10.05 -7.37 -1.59
C ASP A 149 9.33 -8.69 -1.86
N ARG A 150 10.06 -9.80 -1.88
CA ARG A 150 9.47 -11.12 -2.04
C ARG A 150 8.78 -11.55 -0.74
N ILE A 151 7.54 -11.99 -0.88
CA ILE A 151 6.74 -12.50 0.23
C ILE A 151 6.22 -13.90 -0.07
N LEU A 152 6.15 -14.72 0.98
CA LEU A 152 5.39 -15.96 0.98
C LEU A 152 3.93 -15.67 1.33
N ALA A 153 3.04 -16.54 0.84
CA ALA A 153 1.62 -16.42 1.10
C ALA A 153 1.34 -16.56 2.60
N TYR A 154 0.58 -15.64 3.18
CA TYR A 154 0.28 -15.62 4.61
C TYR A 154 -1.15 -15.12 4.85
N ARG A 155 -1.59 -15.18 6.11
CA ARG A 155 -2.77 -14.46 6.56
C ARG A 155 -2.49 -13.96 7.98
N LEU A 156 -2.27 -12.65 8.11
CA LEU A 156 -2.13 -11.96 9.39
C LEU A 156 -2.51 -10.49 9.21
N GLU A 157 -3.71 -10.13 9.68
CA GLU A 157 -4.20 -8.75 9.66
C GLU A 157 -3.63 -7.95 10.82
N MET A 158 -3.39 -6.65 10.64
CA MET A 158 -2.78 -5.81 11.68
C MET A 158 -3.61 -5.75 12.96
N GLY A 159 -4.94 -5.81 12.85
CA GLY A 159 -5.83 -5.87 14.02
C GLY A 159 -5.90 -7.23 14.73
N SER A 160 -5.09 -8.20 14.31
CA SER A 160 -5.01 -9.53 14.93
C SER A 160 -4.46 -9.43 16.35
N ARG A 161 -5.13 -10.07 17.31
CA ARG A 161 -4.67 -10.17 18.71
C ARG A 161 -3.66 -11.32 18.90
N LEU A 162 -2.75 -11.49 17.94
CA LEU A 162 -1.64 -12.42 18.08
C LEU A 162 -0.70 -11.87 19.16
N THR A 163 -0.50 -12.65 20.21
CA THR A 163 0.36 -12.31 21.35
C THR A 163 1.59 -13.20 21.34
N GLY A 164 2.73 -12.71 21.81
CA GLY A 164 3.95 -13.48 21.93
C GLY A 164 4.89 -12.92 23.02
N PRO A 165 6.16 -13.37 23.05
CA PRO A 165 7.14 -12.95 24.05
C PRO A 165 7.39 -11.43 24.10
N TRP A 166 7.08 -10.73 23.01
CA TRP A 166 7.18 -9.26 22.91
C TRP A 166 6.18 -8.49 23.77
N GLY A 167 5.13 -9.15 24.28
CA GLY A 167 4.07 -8.52 25.06
C GLY A 167 3.08 -7.74 24.20
N GLY A 168 1.80 -7.78 24.56
CA GLY A 168 0.77 -7.03 23.84
C GLY A 168 0.36 -7.64 22.49
N ASP A 169 -0.22 -6.83 21.62
CA ASP A 169 -0.72 -7.23 20.29
C ASP A 169 0.23 -6.81 19.14
N LEU A 170 -0.20 -6.98 17.89
CA LEU A 170 0.61 -6.62 16.72
C LEU A 170 0.89 -5.11 16.61
N TYR A 171 0.05 -4.25 17.18
CA TYR A 171 0.34 -2.82 17.21
C TYR A 171 1.54 -2.55 18.11
N ASP A 172 1.58 -3.16 19.29
CA ASP A 172 2.70 -3.03 20.22
C ASP A 172 4.01 -3.55 19.61
N PHE A 173 3.93 -4.67 18.89
CA PHE A 173 5.07 -5.23 18.18
C PHE A 173 5.62 -4.29 17.08
N TRP A 174 4.73 -3.70 16.27
CA TRP A 174 5.13 -2.97 15.06
C TRP A 174 5.36 -1.47 15.25
N ARG A 175 4.67 -0.78 16.16
CA ARG A 175 4.79 0.68 16.38
C ARG A 175 6.23 1.20 16.43
N PRO A 176 7.12 0.69 17.30
CA PRO A 176 8.50 1.21 17.38
C PRO A 176 9.31 0.96 16.11
N ARG A 177 9.03 -0.14 15.41
CA ARG A 177 9.74 -0.58 14.19
C ARG A 177 9.29 0.20 12.95
N LEU A 178 7.99 0.40 12.79
CA LEU A 178 7.42 1.04 11.63
C LEU A 178 7.82 2.51 11.52
N ALA A 179 7.80 3.26 12.63
CA ALA A 179 8.24 4.66 12.62
C ALA A 179 9.68 4.80 12.12
N SER A 180 10.59 3.96 12.63
CA SER A 180 12.00 3.95 12.23
C SER A 180 12.20 3.61 10.76
N GLU A 181 11.51 2.57 10.26
CA GLU A 181 11.66 2.13 8.86
C GLU A 181 11.02 3.12 7.87
N ILE A 182 9.87 3.71 8.23
CA ILE A 182 9.26 4.77 7.42
C ILE A 182 10.20 5.98 7.35
N ALA A 183 10.76 6.43 8.49
CA ALA A 183 11.72 7.53 8.53
C ALA A 183 12.95 7.26 7.66
N ARG A 184 13.53 6.05 7.78
CA ARG A 184 14.67 5.61 6.96
C ARG A 184 14.34 5.69 5.47
N ARG A 185 13.14 5.27 5.08
CA ARG A 185 12.71 5.28 3.69
C ARG A 185 12.46 6.69 3.18
N MET A 186 11.84 7.54 4.00
CA MET A 186 11.65 8.95 3.66
C MET A 186 12.98 9.67 3.46
N ALA A 187 13.97 9.41 4.34
CA ALA A 187 15.33 9.94 4.20
C ALA A 187 16.02 9.48 2.90
N ALA A 188 15.85 8.21 2.51
CA ALA A 188 16.44 7.66 1.28
C ALA A 188 15.96 8.33 -0.01
N ILE A 189 14.77 8.96 0.01
CA ILE A 189 14.24 9.76 -1.11
C ILE A 189 14.17 11.25 -0.77
N GLU A 190 14.84 11.67 0.30
CA GLU A 190 14.95 13.04 0.80
C GLU A 190 13.60 13.76 1.08
N THR A 191 12.51 13.01 1.29
CA THR A 191 11.18 13.58 1.51
C THR A 191 10.86 13.84 2.98
N ARG A 192 9.99 14.82 3.23
CA ARG A 192 9.27 15.03 4.49
C ARG A 192 7.77 14.77 4.40
N THR A 193 7.26 14.38 3.23
CA THR A 193 5.83 14.16 3.00
C THR A 193 5.51 12.67 2.90
N LEU A 194 4.60 12.24 3.76
CA LEU A 194 4.00 10.92 3.76
C LEU A 194 2.54 11.04 3.28
N VAL A 195 2.15 10.20 2.33
CA VAL A 195 0.78 10.13 1.81
C VAL A 195 0.14 8.85 2.35
N ASN A 196 -0.83 9.02 3.23
CA ASN A 196 -1.57 7.93 3.84
C ASN A 196 -2.74 7.49 2.94
N LEU A 197 -2.53 6.41 2.19
CA LEU A 197 -3.56 5.69 1.44
C LEU A 197 -3.95 4.37 2.12
N ALA A 198 -3.51 4.14 3.36
CA ALA A 198 -3.83 2.94 4.11
C ALA A 198 -5.22 3.03 4.76
N SER A 199 -5.78 1.88 5.15
CA SER A 199 -6.93 1.86 6.04
C SER A 199 -6.52 2.27 7.45
N ILE A 200 -7.50 2.73 8.23
CA ILE A 200 -7.32 3.07 9.65
C ILE A 200 -6.71 1.88 10.43
N GLU A 201 -7.12 0.66 10.12
CA GLU A 201 -6.59 -0.56 10.75
C GLU A 201 -5.07 -0.65 10.64
N TYR A 202 -4.50 -0.45 9.44
CA TYR A 202 -3.06 -0.54 9.25
C TYR A 202 -2.35 0.74 9.69
N TRP A 203 -2.97 1.90 9.47
CA TRP A 203 -2.40 3.19 9.87
C TRP A 203 -2.20 3.30 11.38
N ARG A 204 -3.04 2.65 12.19
CA ARG A 204 -2.91 2.60 13.66
C ARG A 204 -1.60 1.95 14.16
N ALA A 205 -0.89 1.23 13.31
CA ALA A 205 0.44 0.69 13.62
C ALA A 205 1.57 1.68 13.36
N VAL A 206 1.31 2.79 12.65
CA VAL A 206 2.28 3.86 12.44
C VAL A 206 2.23 4.80 13.66
N ASP A 207 3.31 4.82 14.44
CA ASP A 207 3.46 5.78 15.53
C ASP A 207 3.84 7.16 14.96
N VAL A 208 2.83 8.02 14.81
CA VAL A 208 3.01 9.35 14.22
C VAL A 208 3.86 10.27 15.10
N ALA A 209 3.81 10.11 16.42
CA ALA A 209 4.59 10.94 17.33
C ALA A 209 6.08 10.59 17.20
N ALA A 210 6.42 9.31 17.30
CA ALA A 210 7.79 8.85 17.08
C ALA A 210 8.30 9.20 15.66
N LEU A 211 7.45 9.07 14.64
CA LEU A 211 7.83 9.43 13.27
C LEU A 211 8.11 10.94 13.14
N ALA A 212 7.34 11.81 13.81
CA ALA A 212 7.55 13.25 13.79
C ALA A 212 8.86 13.67 14.50
N GLU A 213 9.26 12.94 15.54
CA GLU A 213 10.57 13.14 16.19
C GLU A 213 11.73 12.76 15.24
N LEU A 214 11.57 11.68 14.48
CA LEU A 214 12.58 11.18 13.54
C LEU A 214 12.65 11.99 12.23
N VAL A 215 11.56 12.62 11.82
CA VAL A 215 11.45 13.37 10.55
C VAL A 215 11.03 14.82 10.83
N PRO A 216 12.00 15.73 11.09
CA PRO A 216 11.69 17.14 11.30
C PRO A 216 10.97 17.75 10.09
N GLY A 217 9.80 18.36 10.34
CA GLY A 217 8.94 18.92 9.29
C GLY A 217 8.06 17.88 8.59
N LEU A 218 7.81 16.73 9.23
CA LEU A 218 6.89 15.70 8.74
C LEU A 218 5.52 16.30 8.37
N ARG A 219 5.11 16.06 7.12
CA ARG A 219 3.77 16.35 6.61
C ARG A 219 3.06 15.05 6.27
N ILE A 220 1.82 14.87 6.72
CA ILE A 220 1.03 13.68 6.44
C ILE A 220 -0.23 14.06 5.66
N VAL A 221 -0.24 13.79 4.37
CA VAL A 221 -1.40 13.99 3.50
C VAL A 221 -2.27 12.74 3.51
N THR A 222 -3.56 12.89 3.75
CA THR A 222 -4.53 11.78 3.81
C THR A 222 -5.66 11.99 2.81
N PRO A 223 -5.56 11.40 1.59
CA PRO A 223 -6.64 11.38 0.63
C PRO A 223 -7.83 10.54 1.10
N GLU A 224 -9.04 11.11 1.03
CA GLU A 224 -10.32 10.46 1.29
C GLU A 224 -11.17 10.42 0.04
N PHE A 225 -11.64 9.23 -0.33
CA PHE A 225 -12.44 9.01 -1.54
C PHE A 225 -13.90 8.82 -1.17
N ARG A 226 -14.75 9.74 -1.63
CA ARG A 226 -16.18 9.77 -1.32
C ARG A 226 -17.01 9.72 -2.59
N GLU A 227 -18.20 9.14 -2.47
CA GLU A 227 -19.19 9.08 -3.53
C GLU A 227 -20.46 9.80 -3.09
N TRP A 228 -21.02 10.61 -3.98
CA TRP A 228 -22.30 11.27 -3.73
C TRP A 228 -23.43 10.26 -3.63
N ARG A 229 -24.26 10.42 -2.60
CA ARG A 229 -25.47 9.63 -2.34
C ARG A 229 -26.59 10.61 -2.00
N GLY A 230 -27.29 11.07 -3.03
CA GLY A 230 -28.16 12.25 -2.91
C GLY A 230 -27.33 13.49 -2.58
N GLU A 231 -27.70 14.18 -1.50
CA GLU A 231 -27.06 15.43 -1.06
C GLU A 231 -25.84 15.23 -0.15
N ARG A 232 -25.40 13.99 0.09
CA ARG A 232 -24.28 13.70 0.98
C ARG A 232 -23.21 12.86 0.30
N ALA A 233 -21.95 13.27 0.41
CA ALA A 233 -20.80 12.48 0.01
C ALA A 233 -20.44 11.47 1.12
N LYS A 234 -20.34 10.18 0.78
CA LYS A 234 -20.04 9.09 1.73
C LYS A 234 -18.85 8.26 1.26
N ILE A 235 -18.08 7.74 2.22
CA ILE A 235 -17.05 6.73 1.94
C ILE A 235 -17.75 5.40 1.69
N ILE A 236 -17.64 4.89 0.47
CA ILE A 236 -18.10 3.54 0.11
C ILE A 236 -16.89 2.63 0.07
N SER A 237 -16.79 1.71 1.03
CA SER A 237 -15.55 0.98 1.36
C SER A 237 -14.87 0.30 0.17
N PHE A 238 -15.65 -0.31 -0.73
CA PHE A 238 -15.12 -0.96 -1.94
C PHE A 238 -14.48 0.07 -2.89
N PHE A 239 -15.23 1.13 -3.23
CA PHE A 239 -14.75 2.19 -4.12
C PHE A 239 -13.59 2.97 -3.53
N ALA A 240 -13.61 3.26 -2.23
CA ALA A 240 -12.50 3.95 -1.56
C ALA A 240 -11.20 3.13 -1.58
N LYS A 241 -11.29 1.81 -1.43
CA LYS A 241 -10.11 0.92 -1.58
C LYS A 241 -9.59 0.93 -3.01
N ARG A 242 -10.48 0.80 -4.00
CA ARG A 242 -10.09 0.88 -5.42
C ARG A 242 -9.45 2.22 -5.76
N ALA A 243 -10.03 3.33 -5.30
CA ALA A 243 -9.53 4.68 -5.54
C ALA A 243 -8.14 4.93 -4.94
N ARG A 244 -7.84 4.38 -3.76
CA ARG A 244 -6.47 4.40 -3.21
C ARG A 244 -5.47 3.71 -4.14
N GLY A 245 -5.86 2.59 -4.73
CA GLY A 245 -5.05 1.91 -5.74
C GLY A 245 -4.89 2.72 -7.02
N LEU A 246 -5.98 3.31 -7.50
CA LEU A 246 -5.97 4.18 -8.69
C LEU A 246 -5.10 5.42 -8.47
N MET A 247 -5.06 5.98 -7.26
CA MET A 247 -4.17 7.09 -6.93
C MET A 247 -2.69 6.68 -7.06
N VAL A 248 -2.33 5.50 -6.56
CA VAL A 248 -0.97 4.94 -6.74
C VAL A 248 -0.67 4.71 -8.22
N ARG A 249 -1.64 4.20 -8.99
CA ARG A 249 -1.51 4.04 -10.44
C ARG A 249 -1.29 5.38 -11.14
N PHE A 250 -2.10 6.38 -10.84
CA PHE A 250 -1.98 7.73 -11.38
C PHE A 250 -0.60 8.32 -11.12
N VAL A 251 -0.08 8.15 -9.90
CA VAL A 251 1.28 8.56 -9.55
C VAL A 251 2.34 7.85 -10.40
N ALA A 252 2.19 6.55 -10.63
CA ALA A 252 3.11 5.76 -11.43
C ALA A 252 3.08 6.13 -12.93
N GLU A 253 1.89 6.24 -13.52
CA GLU A 253 1.71 6.52 -14.95
C GLU A 253 2.13 7.93 -15.34
N ASN A 254 1.98 8.90 -14.43
CA ASN A 254 2.24 10.31 -14.70
C ASN A 254 3.52 10.82 -14.04
N ALA A 255 4.34 9.91 -13.47
CA ALA A 255 5.59 10.24 -12.77
C ALA A 255 5.41 11.37 -11.74
N ILE A 256 4.32 11.34 -10.97
CA ILE A 256 4.03 12.39 -9.98
C ILE A 256 4.98 12.25 -8.81
N ASP A 257 5.82 13.26 -8.60
CA ASP A 257 6.78 13.28 -7.49
C ASP A 257 6.25 14.03 -6.27
N THR A 258 5.33 14.97 -6.46
CA THR A 258 4.92 15.92 -5.42
C THR A 258 3.51 15.64 -4.89
N PRO A 259 3.26 15.90 -3.59
CA PRO A 259 1.93 15.72 -3.03
C PRO A 259 0.89 16.59 -3.73
N ASP A 260 1.20 17.85 -4.08
CA ASP A 260 0.20 18.72 -4.70
C ASP A 260 -0.25 18.23 -6.09
N GLY A 261 0.60 17.49 -6.81
CA GLY A 261 0.23 16.83 -8.07
C GLY A 261 -0.85 15.75 -7.91
N LEU A 262 -1.10 15.25 -6.69
CA LEU A 262 -2.20 14.31 -6.44
C LEU A 262 -3.58 14.95 -6.61
N ARG A 263 -3.69 16.29 -6.54
CA ARG A 263 -4.97 17.00 -6.69
C ARG A 263 -5.53 16.90 -8.11
N ASP A 264 -4.67 16.60 -9.08
CA ASP A 264 -5.05 16.39 -10.49
C ASP A 264 -5.63 14.98 -10.74
N PHE A 265 -5.65 14.11 -9.72
CA PHE A 265 -6.24 12.79 -9.82
C PHE A 265 -7.72 12.85 -10.25
N SER A 266 -8.01 12.25 -11.40
CA SER A 266 -9.35 12.27 -11.99
C SER A 266 -9.90 10.93 -12.46
N TYR A 267 -9.30 9.81 -12.03
CA TYR A 267 -9.69 8.48 -12.51
C TYR A 267 -11.08 8.08 -11.98
N GLU A 268 -11.85 7.36 -12.79
CA GLU A 268 -13.20 6.87 -12.46
C GLU A 268 -14.16 7.97 -11.95
N GLY A 269 -14.00 9.19 -12.46
CA GLY A 269 -14.88 10.32 -12.16
C GLY A 269 -14.64 10.97 -10.79
N TYR A 270 -13.59 10.56 -10.06
CA TYR A 270 -13.14 11.30 -8.88
C TYR A 270 -12.59 12.67 -9.28
N ARG A 271 -12.73 13.66 -8.40
CA ARG A 271 -12.09 14.99 -8.51
C ARG A 271 -11.77 15.52 -7.11
N TYR A 272 -10.68 16.27 -6.97
CA TYR A 272 -10.36 16.99 -5.74
C TYR A 272 -11.46 18.00 -5.40
N ASP A 273 -11.93 17.98 -4.15
CA ASP A 273 -12.96 18.87 -3.63
C ASP A 273 -12.33 19.79 -2.58
N SER A 274 -12.00 21.01 -2.99
CA SER A 274 -11.34 22.00 -2.12
C SER A 274 -12.23 22.48 -0.98
N VAL A 275 -13.57 22.39 -1.13
CA VAL A 275 -14.53 22.84 -0.12
C VAL A 275 -14.64 21.81 1.01
N MET A 276 -14.60 20.51 0.69
CA MET A 276 -14.62 19.44 1.70
C MET A 276 -13.24 19.12 2.29
N SER A 277 -12.17 19.57 1.64
CA SER A 277 -10.79 19.36 2.09
C SER A 277 -10.43 20.32 3.20
N GLU A 278 -9.69 19.83 4.20
CA GLU A 278 -9.27 20.62 5.36
C GLU A 278 -7.83 20.27 5.73
N GLY A 279 -6.94 21.26 5.67
CA GLY A 279 -5.50 21.06 5.87
C GLY A 279 -4.94 19.97 4.95
N ASP A 280 -4.39 18.91 5.55
CA ASP A 280 -3.83 17.77 4.83
C ASP A 280 -4.80 16.58 4.69
N ARG A 281 -6.08 16.74 5.09
CA ARG A 281 -7.16 15.80 4.76
C ARG A 281 -7.79 16.24 3.43
N TRP A 282 -7.46 15.52 2.37
CA TRP A 282 -7.86 15.88 1.00
C TRP A 282 -9.01 15.00 0.53
N VAL A 283 -10.15 15.61 0.24
CA VAL A 283 -11.35 14.88 -0.18
C VAL A 283 -11.41 14.86 -1.71
N PHE A 284 -11.61 13.66 -2.26
CA PHE A 284 -11.91 13.42 -3.66
C PHE A 284 -13.33 12.89 -3.77
N THR A 285 -14.20 13.56 -4.52
CA THR A 285 -15.59 13.16 -4.69
C THR A 285 -15.85 12.63 -6.11
N ARG A 286 -16.79 11.70 -6.25
CA ARG A 286 -17.30 11.25 -7.54
C ARG A 286 -18.84 11.18 -7.56
N PRO A 287 -19.48 11.22 -8.74
CA PRO A 287 -20.95 11.04 -8.87
C PRO A 287 -21.44 9.69 -8.34
N ASP A 288 -22.74 9.61 -8.02
CA ASP A 288 -23.40 8.36 -7.60
C ASP A 288 -23.34 7.30 -8.71
N SER A 289 -22.57 6.22 -8.52
CA SER A 289 -22.48 5.14 -9.51
C SER A 289 -23.84 4.55 -9.92
N ARG A 290 -24.83 4.53 -9.03
CA ARG A 290 -26.18 4.00 -9.33
C ARG A 290 -26.95 4.88 -10.31
N ARG A 291 -26.58 6.17 -10.42
CA ARG A 291 -27.16 7.08 -11.40
C ARG A 291 -26.49 6.95 -12.77
N LEU A 292 -25.27 6.40 -12.83
CA LEU A 292 -24.58 6.15 -14.10
C LEU A 292 -25.13 4.89 -14.78
N ASP A 293 -25.45 3.83 -14.01
CA ASP A 293 -26.03 2.59 -14.56
C ASP A 293 -27.47 2.76 -15.09
N GLY A 294 -28.13 3.89 -14.79
CA GLY A 294 -29.47 4.25 -15.26
C GLY A 294 -29.49 5.18 -16.48
N ILE A 295 -28.32 5.63 -16.96
CA ILE A 295 -28.20 6.48 -18.16
C ILE A 295 -27.62 5.62 -19.28
N SER A 296 -28.51 4.99 -20.04
CA SER A 296 -28.20 4.57 -21.41
C SER A 296 -27.77 5.82 -22.21
N PRO A 297 -26.76 5.76 -23.09
CA PRO A 297 -26.38 6.90 -23.92
C PRO A 297 -27.46 7.12 -24.99
N LEU A 298 -28.51 7.84 -24.63
CA LEU A 298 -29.50 8.42 -25.53
C LEU A 298 -29.68 9.88 -25.14
N CYS A 299 -28.76 10.72 -25.60
CA CYS A 299 -29.02 12.11 -25.93
C CYS A 299 -27.91 12.61 -26.85
N ASP A 300 -27.87 12.04 -28.05
CA ASP A 300 -27.54 12.81 -29.25
C ASP A 300 -28.85 13.03 -30.00
N THR A 301 -28.96 14.20 -30.66
CA THR A 301 -30.15 14.75 -31.36
C THR A 301 -31.24 15.28 -30.40
N VAL A 302 -31.59 16.56 -30.34
CA VAL A 302 -31.86 17.50 -31.45
C VAL A 302 -31.59 18.94 -30.98
N MET A 303 -30.61 19.60 -31.58
CA MET A 303 -30.61 21.05 -31.76
C MET A 303 -30.59 21.30 -33.27
N ALA A 304 -31.70 21.83 -33.77
CA ALA A 304 -31.82 22.77 -34.90
C ALA A 304 -33.13 22.54 -35.66
N LYS A 305 -34.10 23.45 -35.48
CA LYS A 305 -34.54 24.39 -36.52
C LYS A 305 -35.81 25.12 -36.06
N HIS A 306 -35.66 26.42 -35.87
CA HIS A 306 -36.64 27.45 -36.23
C HIS A 306 -36.07 28.18 -37.47
N PRO A 307 -36.79 29.05 -38.20
CA PRO A 307 -38.22 29.46 -38.10
C PRO A 307 -38.94 29.59 -39.48
N ALA A 308 -40.19 30.07 -39.40
CA ALA A 308 -40.94 30.92 -40.35
C ALA A 308 -41.51 30.31 -41.65
N GLY A 309 -42.81 30.58 -41.86
CA GLY A 309 -43.60 30.28 -43.05
C GLY A 309 -45.05 30.07 -42.70
#